data_AF-A0A3B9ZDU6-F1
#
_entry.id   AF-A0A3B9ZDU6-F1
#
_cell.length_a   1.000
_cell.length_b   1.000
_cell.length_c   1.000
_cell.angle_alpha   90.00
_cell.angle_beta   90.00
_cell.angle_gamma   90.00
#
_symmetry.space_group_name_H-M   'P 1'
#
loop_
_entity.id
_entity.type
_entity.pdbx_description
1 polymer ?
#
loop_
_entity_poly.entity_id
_entity_poly.type
_entity_poly.pdbx_seq_one_letter_code
_entity_poly.pdbx_strand_id
1 'polypeptide(L)' 'MMGFGGQELVYVSIALFLYFFPSVIAGLRRNKNTLAIFLLNFLLGWTVIGWVIALVWAVKK' A
#
# COMPACT_ATOMS: atom_id res chain seq x y z
N MET A 1 20.46 -19.41 -15.93
CA MET A 1 20.28 -19.08 -14.50
C MET A 1 20.12 -17.57 -14.40
N MET A 2 18.90 -17.05 -14.24
CA MET A 2 18.68 -15.60 -14.07
C MET A 2 19.22 -15.21 -12.69
N GLY A 3 20.36 -14.52 -12.65
CA GLY A 3 20.87 -13.94 -11.41
C GLY A 3 20.00 -12.75 -11.02
N PHE A 4 19.37 -12.80 -9.85
CA PHE A 4 18.72 -11.65 -9.25
C PHE A 4 19.77 -10.55 -9.05
N GLY A 5 19.87 -9.61 -9.99
CA GLY A 5 20.74 -8.44 -9.87
C GLY A 5 20.17 -7.46 -8.87
N GLY A 6 21.02 -6.67 -8.19
CA GLY A 6 20.59 -5.68 -7.19
C GLY A 6 19.54 -4.67 -7.69
N GLN A 7 19.43 -4.51 -9.02
CA GLN A 7 18.39 -3.75 -9.72
C GLN A 7 16.96 -4.26 -9.37
N GLU A 8 16.77 -5.58 -9.33
CA GLU A 8 15.48 -6.23 -9.03
C GLU A 8 15.00 -5.89 -7.62
N LEU A 9 15.93 -5.90 -6.65
CA LEU A 9 15.65 -5.55 -5.26
C LEU A 9 15.18 -4.11 -5.12
N VAL A 10 15.75 -3.19 -5.90
CA VAL A 10 15.34 -1.78 -5.93
C VAL A 10 13.92 -1.65 -6.47
N TYR A 11 13.59 -2.28 -7.60
CA TYR A 11 12.24 -2.24 -8.17
C TYR A 11 11.19 -2.82 -7.24
N VAL A 12 11.46 -3.98 -6.64
CA VAL A 12 10.55 -4.62 -5.67
C VAL A 12 10.36 -3.74 -4.44
N SER A 13 11.42 -3.10 -3.94
CA SER A 13 11.32 -2.20 -2.79
C SER A 13 10.45 -0.99 -3.08
N ILE A 14 10.64 -0.34 -4.24
CA ILE A 14 9.81 0.81 -4.66
C ILE A 14 8.36 0.39 -4.84
N ALA A 15 8.11 -0.76 -5.48
CA ALA A 15 6.77 -1.30 -5.67
C ALA A 15 6.08 -1.59 -4.33
N LEU A 16 6.79 -2.17 -3.36
CA LEU A 16 6.26 -2.40 -2.01
C LEU A 16 5.92 -1.08 -1.30
N PHE A 17 6.80 -0.08 -1.40
CA PHE A 17 6.56 1.23 -0.79
C PHE A 17 5.32 1.91 -1.37
N LEU A 18 5.14 1.86 -2.69
CA LEU A 18 3.94 2.35 -3.35
C LEU A 18 2.71 1.53 -2.95
N TYR A 19 2.83 0.21 -2.86
CA TYR A 19 1.73 -0.65 -2.45
C TYR A 19 1.21 -0.31 -1.04
N PHE A 20 2.11 -0.04 -0.09
CA PHE A 20 1.74 0.30 1.29
C PHE A 20 1.43 1.79 1.52
N PHE A 21 1.55 2.63 0.51
CA PHE A 21 1.34 4.08 0.60
C PHE A 21 0.00 4.50 1.24
N PRO A 22 -1.18 3.97 0.86
CA PRO A 22 -2.45 4.35 1.50
C PRO A 22 -2.54 3.92 2.97
N SER A 23 -1.95 2.79 3.34
CA SER A 23 -1.88 2.34 4.74
C SER A 23 -0.99 3.24 5.60
N VAL A 24 0.13 3.71 5.04
CA VAL A 24 1.03 4.66 5.72
C VAL A 24 0.33 6.01 5.93
N ILE A 25 -0.38 6.52 4.92
CA ILE A 25 -1.15 7.78 5.04
C ILE A 25 -2.24 7.67 6.12
N ALA A 26 -2.96 6.54 6.17
CA ALA A 26 -3.99 6.32 7.18
C ALA A 26 -3.42 6.32 8.60
N GLY A 27 -2.27 5.66 8.80
CA GLY A 27 -1.57 5.63 10.09
C GLY A 27 -1.04 7.01 10.51
N LEU A 28 -0.44 7.76 9.58
CA LEU A 28 0.03 9.13 9.83
C LEU A 28 -1.09 10.08 10.21
N ARG A 29 -2.29 9.90 9.64
CA ARG A 29 -3.48 10.70 9.99
C ARG A 29 -4.19 10.26 11.26
N ARG A 30 -3.76 9.19 11.93
CA ARG A 30 -4.44 8.62 13.12
C ARG A 30 -5.94 8.42 12.88
N ASN A 31 -6.31 8.02 11.66
CA ASN A 31 -7.71 7.78 11.36
C ASN A 31 -8.21 6.58 12.20
N LYS A 32 -9.40 6.69 12.80
CA LYS A 32 -10.01 5.56 13.53
C LYS A 32 -10.13 4.30 12.66
N ASN A 33 -10.20 4.48 11.35
CA ASN A 33 -10.33 3.40 10.37
C ASN A 33 -8.97 2.89 9.86
N THR A 34 -7.84 3.20 10.51
CA THR A 34 -6.51 2.75 10.07
C THR A 34 -6.45 1.23 9.91
N LEU A 35 -7.04 0.46 10.85
CA LEU A 35 -7.14 -1.00 10.76
C LEU A 35 -7.97 -1.46 9.56
N ALA A 36 -9.09 -0.80 9.28
CA ALA A 36 -9.95 -1.13 8.14
C ALA A 36 -9.25 -0.83 6.80
N ILE A 37 -8.53 0.29 6.72
CA ILE A 37 -7.73 0.66 5.53
C ILE A 37 -6.55 -0.30 5.35
N PHE A 38 -5.92 -0.74 6.44
CA PHE A 38 -4.87 -1.75 6.41
C PHE A 38 -5.39 -3.09 5.92
N LEU A 39 -6.51 -3.59 6.46
CA LEU A 39 -7.14 -4.82 5.99
C LEU A 39 -7.60 -4.71 4.53
N LEU A 40 -8.19 -3.59 4.12
CA LEU A 40 -8.60 -3.37 2.74
C LEU A 40 -7.41 -3.38 1.80
N ASN A 41 -6.32 -2.70 2.14
CA ASN A 41 -5.10 -2.72 1.33
C ASN A 41 -4.40 -4.09 1.33
N PHE A 42 -4.49 -4.85 2.42
CA PHE A 42 -3.93 -6.20 2.51
C PHE A 42 -4.74 -7.22 1.68
N LEU A 43 -6.07 -7.17 1.78
CA LEU A 43 -6.99 -8.12 1.13
C LEU A 43 -7.35 -7.75 -0.31
N LEU A 44 -7.38 -6.46 -0.64
CA LEU A 44 -7.82 -5.93 -1.94
C LEU A 44 -6.79 -5.02 -2.62
N GLY A 45 -5.66 -4.69 -1.98
CA GLY A 45 -4.62 -3.84 -2.59
C GLY A 45 -3.95 -4.44 -3.82
N TRP A 46 -4.04 -5.77 -3.99
CA TRP A 46 -3.66 -6.50 -5.21
C TRP A 46 -4.52 -6.11 -6.42
N THR A 47 -5.65 -5.43 -6.18
CA THR A 47 -6.45 -4.80 -7.22
C THR A 47 -6.26 -3.29 -7.21
N VAL A 48 -6.10 -2.68 -8.39
CA VAL A 48 -6.00 -1.21 -8.53
C VAL A 48 -7.21 -0.52 -7.86
N ILE A 49 -8.39 -1.14 -7.95
CA ILE A 49 -9.63 -0.63 -7.34
C ILE A 49 -9.53 -0.62 -5.81
N GLY A 50 -9.12 -1.72 -5.18
CA GLY A 50 -8.96 -1.80 -3.74
C GLY A 50 -7.90 -0.83 -3.20
N TRP A 51 -6.81 -0.64 -3.95
CA TRP A 51 -5.78 0.34 -3.64
C TRP A 51 -6.31 1.78 -3.68
N VAL A 52 -7.08 2.14 -4.72
CA VAL A 52 -7.72 3.47 -4.83
C VAL A 52 -8.74 3.70 -3.71
N ILE A 53 -9.56 2.70 -3.37
CA ILE A 53 -10.50 2.81 -2.25
C ILE A 53 -9.75 3.00 -0.93
N ALA A 54 -8.66 2.26 -0.70
CA ALA A 54 -7.81 2.44 0.48
C ALA A 54 -7.27 3.88 0.57
N LEU A 55 -6.82 4.43 -0.56
CA LEU A 55 -6.31 5.79 -0.66
C LEU A 55 -7.41 6.82 -0.37
N VAL A 56 -8.56 6.72 -1.04
CA VAL A 56 -9.70 7.62 -0.83
C VAL A 56 -10.15 7.60 0.64
N TRP A 57 -10.16 6.42 1.26
CA TRP A 57 -10.56 6.27 2.64
C TRP A 57 -9.50 6.78 3.63
N ALA A 58 -8.21 6.67 3.29
CA ALA A 58 -7.10 7.26 4.04
C ALA A 58 -7.11 8.78 4.03
N VAL A 59 -7.57 9.40 2.92
CA VAL A 59 -7.68 10.87 2.81
C VAL A 59 -9.01 11.38 3.37
N LYS A 60 -10.05 10.54 3.45
CA LYS A 60 -11.30 10.86 4.15
C LYS A 60 -11.03 11.16 5.63
N LYS A 61 -11.64 12.25 6.11
CA LYS A 61 -11.51 12.75 7.48
C LYS A 61 -12.28 11.89 8.49
#